data_AF-A0A9W7APM7-F1
#
_entry.id   AF-A0A9W7APM7-F1
#
_cell.length_a   1.000
_cell.length_b   1.000
_cell.length_c   1.000
_cell.angle_alpha   90.00
_cell.angle_beta   90.00
_cell.angle_gamma   90.00
#
_symmetry.space_group_name_H-M   'P 1'
#
loop_
_entity.id
_entity.type
_entity.pdbx_description
1 polymer ?
#
loop_
_entity_poly.entity_id
_entity_poly.type
_entity_poly.pdbx_seq_one_letter_code
_entity_poly.pdbx_strand_id
1 'polypeptide(L)'
;MSNASRARALSIVDTLLSNSNIKLSNESLLVEKLKRFVEGGRSQIAVVTDFGRTVTTGASLSTHAIVQKCISCPTFHEESKENYDSFYPIKRDPSIPLSTKIPLMREWYNKTHTLMASVGITRTMVKDVIAQRSGEDFDPGRGGLRIREGAVEFLNWLGVVKLKTLVFRPD
;
A
#
# COMPACT_ATOMS: atom_id res chain seq x y z
N MET A 1 21.04 19.93 -23.76
CA MET A 1 20.73 19.02 -22.63
C MET A 1 21.92 19.00 -21.69
N SER A 2 21.74 18.96 -20.36
CA SER A 2 22.82 19.18 -19.39
C SER A 2 23.58 17.90 -19.02
N ASN A 3 24.91 17.91 -19.16
CA ASN A 3 25.77 16.81 -18.71
C ASN A 3 25.68 16.57 -17.19
N ALA A 4 25.40 17.62 -16.40
CA ALA A 4 25.28 17.51 -14.94
C ALA A 4 24.04 16.71 -14.50
N SER A 5 22.90 16.88 -15.18
CA SER A 5 21.68 16.14 -14.86
C SER A 5 21.83 14.65 -15.13
N ARG A 6 22.55 14.29 -16.20
CA ARG A 6 22.89 12.90 -16.51
C ARG A 6 23.83 12.30 -15.45
N ALA A 7 24.89 13.02 -15.07
CA ALA A 7 25.81 12.58 -14.03
C ALA A 7 25.08 12.33 -12.69
N ARG A 8 24.16 13.23 -12.31
CA ARG A 8 23.34 13.06 -11.11
C ARG A 8 22.43 11.84 -11.19
N ALA A 9 21.79 11.60 -12.34
CA ALA A 9 20.96 10.43 -12.56
C ALA A 9 21.74 9.12 -12.44
N LEU A 10 22.94 9.05 -13.04
CA LEU A 10 23.84 7.89 -12.94
C LEU A 10 24.22 7.60 -11.49
N SER A 11 24.65 8.61 -10.74
CA SER A 11 24.98 8.46 -9.31
C SER A 11 23.82 7.92 -8.46
N ILE A 12 22.57 8.29 -8.78
CA ILE A 12 21.38 7.74 -8.11
C ILE A 12 21.21 6.25 -8.47
N VAL A 13 21.37 5.88 -9.74
CA VAL A 13 21.29 4.49 -10.18
C VAL A 13 22.35 3.63 -9.52
N ASP A 14 23.60 4.10 -9.43
CA ASP A 14 24.69 3.39 -8.74
C ASP A 14 24.34 3.12 -7.28
N THR A 15 23.75 4.11 -6.60
CA THR A 15 23.29 3.99 -5.21
C THR A 15 22.15 2.98 -5.08
N LEU A 16 21.25 2.90 -6.06
CA LEU A 16 20.17 1.91 -6.05
C LEU A 16 20.73 0.50 -6.29
N LEU A 17 21.69 0.35 -7.21
CA LEU A 17 22.28 -0.94 -7.56
C LEU A 17 23.22 -1.50 -6.49
N SER A 18 23.72 -0.67 -5.57
CA SER A 18 24.47 -1.16 -4.41
C SER A 18 23.60 -1.95 -3.41
N ASN A 19 22.27 -1.92 -3.55
CA ASN A 19 21.34 -2.71 -2.74
C ASN A 19 20.88 -3.97 -3.49
N SER A 20 21.24 -5.14 -2.98
CA SER A 20 20.93 -6.44 -3.60
C SER A 20 19.42 -6.74 -3.73
N ASN A 21 18.57 -6.07 -2.95
CA ASN A 21 17.11 -6.19 -3.01
C ASN A 21 16.49 -5.41 -4.19
N ILE A 22 17.25 -4.54 -4.84
CA ILE A 22 16.77 -3.77 -5.99
C ILE A 22 16.99 -4.59 -7.26
N LYS A 23 15.92 -4.76 -8.04
CA LYS A 23 15.94 -5.41 -9.35
C LYS A 23 15.52 -4.39 -10.40
N LEU A 24 16.38 -4.15 -11.39
CA LEU A 24 16.12 -3.25 -12.50
C LEU A 24 16.03 -4.04 -13.80
N SER A 25 14.96 -3.81 -14.57
CA SER A 25 14.78 -4.44 -15.87
C SER A 25 15.47 -3.67 -17.00
N ASN A 26 15.59 -2.34 -16.87
CA ASN A 26 16.22 -1.48 -17.87
C ASN A 26 16.86 -0.25 -17.20
N GLU A 27 18.17 -0.30 -17.05
CA GLU A 27 18.96 0.76 -16.41
C GLU A 27 18.96 2.05 -17.23
N SER A 28 19.15 1.96 -18.55
CA SER A 28 19.19 3.13 -19.44
C SER A 28 17.88 3.93 -19.41
N LEU A 29 16.74 3.24 -19.39
CA LEU A 29 15.43 3.87 -19.26
C LEU A 29 15.26 4.55 -17.89
N LEU A 30 15.77 3.96 -16.81
CA LEU A 30 15.75 4.57 -15.48
C LEU A 30 16.59 5.85 -15.44
N VAL A 31 17.79 5.83 -16.03
CA VAL A 31 18.67 7.01 -16.13
C VAL A 31 17.94 8.16 -16.87
N GLU A 32 17.29 7.89 -18.01
CA GLU A 32 16.56 8.94 -18.72
C GLU A 32 15.34 9.46 -17.93
N LYS A 33 14.62 8.61 -17.20
CA LYS A 33 13.52 9.05 -16.31
C LYS A 33 14.04 9.93 -15.17
N LEU A 34 15.11 9.52 -14.49
CA LEU A 34 15.72 10.29 -13.39
C LEU A 34 16.30 11.61 -13.87
N LYS A 35 16.95 11.63 -15.04
CA LYS A 35 17.44 12.86 -15.67
C LYS A 35 16.29 13.85 -15.88
N ARG A 36 15.13 13.41 -16.37
CA ARG A 36 13.94 14.26 -16.53
C ARG A 36 13.43 14.81 -15.19
N PHE A 37 13.48 14.02 -14.12
CA PHE A 37 13.15 14.51 -12.78
C PHE A 37 14.15 15.56 -12.27
N VAL A 38 15.45 15.36 -12.50
CA VAL A 38 16.49 16.32 -12.12
C VAL A 38 16.33 17.63 -12.90
N GLU A 39 16.07 17.56 -14.21
CA GLU A 39 15.90 18.74 -15.08
C GLU A 39 14.58 19.48 -14.81
N GLY A 40 13.47 18.77 -14.64
CA GLY A 40 12.16 19.38 -14.38
C GLY A 40 12.03 19.94 -12.97
N GLY A 41 12.82 19.43 -12.04
CA GLY A 41 12.80 19.82 -10.64
C GLY A 41 11.44 19.59 -9.98
N ARG A 42 11.28 20.12 -8.77
CA ARG A 42 10.13 19.85 -7.90
C ARG A 42 8.78 20.19 -8.54
N SER A 43 8.72 21.23 -9.37
CA SER A 43 7.46 21.72 -9.97
C SER A 43 6.82 20.71 -10.93
N GLN A 44 7.60 19.76 -11.45
CA GLN A 44 7.17 18.75 -12.42
C GLN A 44 7.01 17.36 -11.80
N ILE A 45 7.09 17.24 -10.47
CA ILE A 45 7.04 15.96 -9.76
C ILE A 45 5.79 15.90 -8.88
N ALA A 46 5.08 14.78 -8.96
CA ALA A 46 4.04 14.39 -8.02
C ALA A 46 4.30 12.94 -7.57
N VAL A 47 3.90 12.62 -6.35
CA VAL A 47 3.95 11.26 -5.80
C VAL A 47 2.55 10.69 -5.76
N VAL A 48 2.35 9.55 -6.40
CA VAL A 48 1.15 8.73 -6.27
C VAL A 48 1.60 7.39 -5.70
N THR A 49 1.02 6.98 -4.59
CA THR A 49 1.43 5.76 -3.88
C THR A 49 0.24 4.97 -3.36
N ASP A 50 0.32 3.65 -3.39
CA ASP A 50 -0.62 2.80 -2.66
C ASP A 50 -0.28 2.83 -1.16
N PHE A 51 -1.22 2.40 -0.32
CA PHE A 51 -1.03 2.30 1.12
C PHE A 51 -0.63 0.87 1.53
N GLY A 52 -1.44 -0.13 1.18
CA GLY A 52 -1.30 -1.48 1.72
C GLY A 52 -0.11 -2.22 1.14
N ARG A 53 0.82 -2.69 1.97
CA ARG A 53 2.07 -3.37 1.56
C ARG A 53 3.03 -2.48 0.76
N THR A 54 2.69 -1.20 0.57
CA THR A 54 3.55 -0.16 -0.01
C THR A 54 4.08 0.74 1.09
N VAL A 55 3.21 1.58 1.69
CA VAL A 55 3.51 2.35 2.92
C VAL A 55 3.57 1.42 4.13
N THR A 56 2.67 0.44 4.19
CA THR A 56 2.76 -0.64 5.21
C THR A 56 3.68 -1.77 4.75
N THR A 57 4.20 -2.56 5.68
CA THR A 57 5.09 -3.69 5.37
C THR A 57 4.34 -4.88 4.79
N GLY A 58 5.07 -5.85 4.23
CA GLY A 58 4.50 -7.10 3.74
C GLY A 58 3.85 -7.98 4.83
N ALA A 59 4.25 -7.78 6.09
CA ALA A 59 3.71 -8.46 7.27
C ALA A 59 2.54 -7.70 7.94
N SER A 60 2.18 -6.52 7.42
CA SER A 60 1.05 -5.74 7.90
C SER A 60 -0.27 -6.43 7.56
N LEU A 61 -1.25 -6.32 8.47
CA LEU A 61 -2.65 -6.56 8.12
C LEU A 61 -3.11 -5.52 7.07
N SER A 62 -4.13 -5.89 6.28
CA SER A 62 -4.83 -4.94 5.42
C SER A 62 -5.70 -3.99 6.24
N THR A 63 -6.10 -2.86 5.65
CA THR A 63 -7.05 -1.92 6.29
C THR A 63 -8.37 -2.60 6.63
N HIS A 64 -8.92 -3.40 5.72
CA HIS A 64 -10.11 -4.23 5.99
C HIS A 64 -9.90 -5.17 7.17
N ALA A 65 -8.78 -5.91 7.21
CA ALA A 65 -8.52 -6.85 8.30
C ALA A 65 -8.38 -6.15 9.67
N ILE A 66 -7.82 -4.94 9.71
CA ILE A 66 -7.76 -4.13 10.94
C ILE A 66 -9.16 -3.73 11.39
N VAL A 67 -9.98 -3.19 10.48
CA VAL A 67 -11.35 -2.77 10.83
C VAL A 67 -12.18 -3.98 11.28
N GLN A 68 -12.02 -5.14 10.65
CA GLN A 68 -12.71 -6.38 11.07
C GLN A 68 -12.37 -6.80 12.51
N LYS A 69 -11.21 -6.41 13.06
CA LYS A 69 -10.88 -6.71 14.47
C LYS A 69 -11.74 -5.97 15.48
N CYS A 70 -12.48 -4.93 15.10
CA CYS A 70 -13.43 -4.26 16.00
C CYS A 70 -14.77 -4.99 16.12
N ILE A 71 -15.00 -6.03 15.32
CA ILE A 71 -16.27 -6.76 15.26
C ILE A 71 -16.16 -8.01 16.13
N SER A 72 -17.07 -8.18 17.09
CA SER A 72 -17.10 -9.34 17.99
C SER A 72 -18.14 -10.40 17.60
N CYS A 73 -18.92 -10.16 16.54
CA CYS A 73 -19.96 -11.08 16.07
C CYS A 73 -19.34 -12.35 15.45
N PRO A 74 -19.60 -13.56 15.99
CA PRO A 74 -19.00 -14.79 15.46
C PRO A 74 -19.43 -15.12 14.03
N THR A 75 -20.72 -14.97 13.72
CA THR A 75 -21.26 -15.27 12.37
C THR A 75 -20.64 -14.37 11.30
N PHE A 76 -20.36 -13.10 11.63
CA PHE A 76 -19.59 -12.20 10.75
C PHE A 76 -18.22 -12.80 10.39
N HIS A 77 -17.50 -13.38 11.36
CA HIS A 77 -16.16 -13.92 11.10
C HIS A 77 -16.21 -15.19 10.27
N GLU A 78 -17.23 -16.02 10.46
CA GLU A 78 -17.50 -17.20 9.63
C GLU A 78 -17.76 -16.79 8.18
N GLU A 79 -18.74 -15.92 7.94
CA GLU A 79 -19.08 -15.44 6.59
C GLU A 79 -17.92 -14.67 5.94
N SER A 80 -17.20 -13.85 6.70
CA SER A 80 -16.02 -13.14 6.19
C SER A 80 -14.91 -14.11 5.80
N LYS A 81 -14.74 -15.21 6.54
CA LYS A 81 -13.75 -16.24 6.24
C LYS A 81 -14.13 -17.01 4.99
N GLU A 82 -15.39 -17.42 4.84
CA GLU A 82 -15.88 -18.11 3.64
C GLU A 82 -15.70 -17.26 2.38
N ASN A 83 -16.04 -15.97 2.46
CA ASN A 83 -15.78 -15.03 1.37
C ASN A 83 -14.28 -14.94 1.05
N TYR A 84 -13.43 -14.78 2.07
CA TYR A 84 -11.99 -14.71 1.87
C TYR A 84 -11.42 -15.98 1.21
N ASP A 85 -11.79 -17.15 1.72
CA ASP A 85 -11.29 -18.44 1.23
C ASP A 85 -11.73 -18.71 -0.23
N SER A 86 -12.89 -18.17 -0.64
CA SER A 86 -13.41 -18.26 -2.01
C SER A 86 -12.68 -17.33 -2.99
N PHE A 87 -12.51 -16.05 -2.62
CA PHE A 87 -12.02 -15.03 -3.56
C PHE A 87 -10.51 -14.80 -3.53
N TYR A 88 -9.84 -15.03 -2.39
CA TYR A 88 -8.41 -14.78 -2.25
C TYR A 88 -7.53 -15.65 -3.15
N PRO A 89 -7.80 -16.97 -3.32
CA PRO A 89 -7.06 -17.80 -4.28
C PRO A 89 -7.14 -17.24 -5.70
N ILE A 90 -8.35 -16.86 -6.14
CA ILE A 90 -8.59 -16.25 -7.46
C ILE A 90 -7.80 -14.95 -7.64
N LYS A 91 -7.81 -14.08 -6.62
CA LYS A 91 -7.03 -12.83 -6.64
C LYS A 91 -5.56 -13.09 -6.93
N ARG A 92 -4.99 -14.10 -6.26
CA ARG A 92 -3.56 -14.39 -6.30
C ARG A 92 -3.11 -15.22 -7.50
N ASP A 93 -4.01 -15.95 -8.14
CA ASP A 93 -3.64 -16.84 -9.25
C ASP A 93 -3.22 -16.05 -10.50
N PRO A 94 -1.94 -16.06 -10.90
CA PRO A 94 -1.47 -15.30 -12.06
C PRO A 94 -1.99 -15.84 -13.40
N SER A 95 -2.53 -17.06 -13.45
CA SER A 95 -3.07 -17.67 -14.68
C SER A 95 -4.45 -17.15 -15.06
N ILE A 96 -5.21 -16.59 -14.12
CA ILE A 96 -6.55 -16.06 -14.36
C ILE A 96 -6.45 -14.65 -14.98
N PRO A 97 -7.06 -14.39 -16.15
CA PRO A 97 -7.02 -13.09 -16.79
C PRO A 97 -7.64 -11.97 -15.94
N LEU A 98 -7.12 -10.75 -16.06
CA LEU A 98 -7.66 -9.57 -15.37
C LEU A 98 -9.13 -9.31 -15.71
N SER A 99 -9.54 -9.53 -16.97
CA SER A 99 -10.93 -9.39 -17.40
C SER A 99 -11.89 -10.27 -16.59
N THR A 100 -11.44 -11.45 -16.20
CA THR A 100 -12.19 -12.37 -15.33
C THR A 100 -12.06 -11.99 -13.86
N LYS A 101 -10.88 -11.59 -13.39
CA LYS A 101 -10.66 -11.21 -11.99
C LYS A 101 -11.42 -9.97 -11.57
N ILE A 102 -11.45 -8.94 -12.41
CA ILE A 102 -12.04 -7.63 -12.07
C ILE A 102 -13.50 -7.76 -11.57
N PRO A 103 -14.44 -8.40 -12.30
CA PRO A 103 -15.80 -8.55 -11.80
C PRO A 103 -15.89 -9.37 -10.51
N LEU A 104 -15.06 -10.40 -10.35
CA LEU A 104 -15.02 -11.21 -9.12
C LEU A 104 -14.48 -10.42 -7.91
N MET A 105 -13.49 -9.55 -8.11
CA MET A 105 -13.01 -8.65 -7.06
C MET A 105 -14.09 -7.64 -6.68
N ARG A 106 -14.84 -7.10 -7.65
CA ARG A 106 -15.98 -6.22 -7.32
C ARG A 106 -17.04 -6.95 -6.50
N GLU A 107 -17.37 -8.18 -6.86
CA GLU A 107 -18.30 -9.00 -6.07
C GLU A 107 -17.78 -9.21 -4.65
N TRP A 108 -16.51 -9.59 -4.50
CA TRP A 108 -15.90 -9.80 -3.19
C TRP A 108 -15.96 -8.55 -2.31
N TYR A 109 -15.59 -7.39 -2.85
CA TYR A 109 -15.63 -6.13 -2.11
C TYR A 109 -17.07 -5.74 -1.74
N ASN A 110 -18.02 -5.91 -2.66
CA ASN A 110 -19.44 -5.66 -2.38
C ASN A 110 -19.96 -6.56 -1.24
N LYS A 111 -19.65 -7.86 -1.25
CA LYS A 111 -20.04 -8.79 -0.18
C LYS A 111 -19.39 -8.39 1.15
N THR A 112 -18.09 -8.09 1.13
CA THR A 112 -17.35 -7.69 2.32
C THR A 112 -17.93 -6.42 2.95
N HIS A 113 -18.19 -5.39 2.13
CA HIS A 113 -18.74 -4.12 2.61
C HIS A 113 -20.19 -4.24 3.08
N THR A 114 -21.01 -5.04 2.39
CA THR A 114 -22.40 -5.32 2.82
C THR A 114 -22.43 -6.01 4.18
N LEU A 115 -21.58 -7.03 4.35
CA LEU A 115 -21.46 -7.75 5.61
C LEU A 115 -20.96 -6.82 6.74
N MET A 116 -19.95 -5.99 6.48
CA MET A 116 -19.46 -4.99 7.43
C MET A 116 -20.52 -3.96 7.82
N ALA A 117 -21.35 -3.52 6.88
CA ALA A 117 -22.44 -2.58 7.15
C ALA A 117 -23.52 -3.21 8.04
N SER A 118 -23.80 -4.52 7.87
CA SER A 118 -24.84 -5.23 8.63
C SER A 118 -24.60 -5.29 10.14
N VAL A 119 -23.33 -5.22 10.57
CA VAL A 119 -22.93 -5.31 11.98
C VAL A 119 -22.71 -3.95 12.66
N GLY A 120 -23.03 -2.83 11.97
CA GLY A 120 -23.10 -1.51 12.60
C GLY A 120 -21.75 -0.93 13.05
N ILE A 121 -20.70 -1.05 12.22
CA ILE A 121 -19.37 -0.50 12.54
C ILE A 121 -19.44 1.03 12.71
N THR A 122 -18.99 1.53 13.86
CA THR A 122 -18.95 2.97 14.15
C THR A 122 -17.54 3.55 13.99
N ARG A 123 -17.45 4.88 13.80
CA ARG A 123 -16.17 5.60 13.75
C ARG A 123 -15.35 5.42 15.03
N THR A 124 -16.00 5.33 16.19
CA THR A 124 -15.33 5.12 17.48
C THR A 124 -14.67 3.75 17.53
N MET A 125 -15.39 2.69 17.17
CA MET A 125 -14.84 1.33 17.10
C MET A 125 -13.59 1.24 16.20
N VAL A 126 -13.61 1.96 15.06
CA VAL A 126 -12.46 2.02 14.15
C VAL A 126 -11.26 2.74 14.79
N LYS A 127 -11.48 3.85 15.50
CA LYS A 127 -10.40 4.55 16.21
C LYS A 127 -9.78 3.69 17.30
N ASP A 128 -10.61 3.04 18.09
CA ASP A 128 -10.18 2.21 19.22
C ASP A 128 -9.35 1.01 18.72
N VAL A 129 -9.81 0.33 17.67
CA VAL A 129 -9.06 -0.82 17.12
C VAL A 129 -7.74 -0.39 16.47
N ILE A 130 -7.67 0.79 15.85
CA ILE A 130 -6.41 1.31 15.30
C ILE A 130 -5.42 1.56 16.45
N ALA A 131 -5.84 2.24 17.52
CA ALA A 131 -4.98 2.48 18.68
C ALA A 131 -4.41 1.17 19.25
N GLN A 132 -5.25 0.13 19.37
CA GLN A 132 -4.86 -1.20 19.87
C GLN A 132 -3.96 -2.00 18.92
N ARG A 133 -3.95 -1.70 17.61
CA ARG A 133 -3.33 -2.56 16.58
C ARG A 133 -2.22 -1.88 15.78
N SER A 134 -1.92 -0.63 16.08
CA SER A 134 -0.82 0.12 15.45
C SER A 134 -0.14 1.13 16.36
N GLY A 135 -0.54 1.18 17.65
CA GLY A 135 0.00 2.10 18.66
C GLY A 135 1.09 1.46 19.54
N GLU A 136 1.35 2.07 20.68
CA GLU A 136 2.40 1.70 21.64
C GLU A 136 2.24 0.28 22.22
N ASP A 137 1.02 -0.26 22.25
CA ASP A 137 0.67 -1.59 22.77
C ASP A 137 0.76 -2.72 21.72
N PHE A 138 1.53 -2.53 20.65
CA PHE A 138 1.58 -3.46 19.52
C PHE A 138 2.17 -4.84 19.90
N ASP A 139 1.31 -5.85 20.01
CA ASP A 139 1.70 -7.26 20.11
C ASP A 139 1.92 -7.86 18.70
N PRO A 140 3.18 -8.21 18.33
CA PRO A 140 3.46 -8.80 17.02
C PRO A 140 2.77 -10.15 16.79
N GLY A 141 2.38 -10.87 17.85
CA GLY A 141 1.66 -12.15 17.80
C GLY A 141 0.17 -12.01 17.48
N ARG A 142 -0.42 -10.81 17.61
CA ARG A 142 -1.85 -10.56 17.36
C ARG A 142 -2.14 -9.95 15.99
N GLY A 143 -1.10 -9.61 15.23
CA GLY A 143 -1.20 -8.94 13.94
C GLY A 143 -1.70 -7.49 14.06
N GLY A 144 -1.18 -6.63 13.20
CA GLY A 144 -1.52 -5.21 13.23
C GLY A 144 -1.03 -4.46 12.00
N LEU A 145 -1.16 -3.14 12.04
CA LEU A 145 -0.74 -2.26 10.95
C LEU A 145 0.73 -1.89 11.20
N ARG A 146 1.60 -2.33 10.29
CA ARG A 146 3.05 -2.15 10.42
C ARG A 146 3.51 -1.20 9.33
N ILE A 147 4.04 -0.03 9.71
CA ILE A 147 4.57 0.96 8.76
C ILE A 147 5.98 0.54 8.33
N ARG A 148 6.30 0.77 7.05
CA ARG A 148 7.65 0.55 6.51
C ARG A 148 8.62 1.56 7.10
N GLU A 149 9.83 1.11 7.41
CA GLU A 149 10.93 1.98 7.83
C GLU A 149 11.10 3.16 6.86
N GLY A 150 11.25 4.38 7.40
CA GLY A 150 11.40 5.60 6.62
C GLY A 150 10.12 6.15 5.98
N ALA A 151 8.98 5.44 6.04
CA ALA A 151 7.77 5.88 5.35
C ALA A 151 7.12 7.11 6.00
N VAL A 152 7.16 7.22 7.34
CA VAL A 152 6.61 8.40 8.05
C VAL A 152 7.47 9.62 7.75
N GLU A 153 8.78 9.47 7.84
CA GLU A 153 9.78 10.50 7.55
C GLU A 153 9.66 10.97 6.09
N PHE A 154 9.52 10.04 5.16
CA PHE A 154 9.33 10.34 3.74
C PHE A 154 8.04 11.13 3.50
N LEU A 155 6.90 10.70 4.05
CA LEU A 155 5.62 11.40 3.88
C LEU A 155 5.64 12.80 4.52
N ASN A 156 6.26 12.94 5.69
CA ASN A 156 6.48 14.25 6.33
C ASN A 156 7.37 15.14 5.47
N TRP A 157 8.46 14.59 4.95
CA TRP A 157 9.38 15.31 4.05
C TRP A 157 8.67 15.81 2.79
N LEU A 158 7.79 15.00 2.18
CA LEU A 158 6.98 15.42 1.04
C LEU A 158 6.12 16.65 1.36
N GLY A 159 5.58 16.73 2.59
CA GLY A 159 4.84 17.89 3.09
C GLY A 159 5.73 19.12 3.26
N VAL A 160 6.92 18.96 3.86
CA VAL A 160 7.92 20.03 4.02
C VAL A 160 8.35 20.60 2.66
N VAL A 161 8.65 19.73 1.70
CA VAL A 161 8.99 20.14 0.34
C VAL A 161 7.74 20.44 -0.50
N LYS A 162 6.54 20.50 0.07
CA LYS A 162 5.28 20.86 -0.61
C LYS A 162 5.13 20.18 -1.98
N LEU A 163 5.37 18.87 -2.02
CA LEU A 163 5.16 18.06 -3.21
C LEU A 163 3.68 17.67 -3.30
N LYS A 164 3.12 17.61 -4.51
CA LYS A 164 1.77 17.05 -4.71
C LYS A 164 1.82 15.55 -4.44
N THR A 165 1.08 15.09 -3.44
CA THR A 165 1.07 13.69 -2.99
C THR A 165 -0.35 13.15 -2.93
N LEU A 166 -0.57 11.98 -3.53
CA LEU A 166 -1.82 11.24 -3.48
C LEU A 166 -1.54 9.83 -2.96
N VAL A 167 -2.17 9.48 -1.83
CA VAL A 167 -2.27 8.09 -1.40
C VAL A 167 -3.52 7.51 -2.07
N PHE A 168 -3.31 6.65 -3.07
CA PHE A 168 -4.38 6.02 -3.84
C PHE A 168 -4.40 4.53 -3.56
N ARG A 169 -5.38 4.11 -2.75
CA ARG A 169 -5.71 2.70 -2.53
C ARG A 169 -6.96 2.39 -3.34
N PRO A 170 -6.84 1.72 -4.51
CA PRO A 170 -8.01 1.22 -5.20
C PRO A 170 -8.59 0.08 -4.36
N ASP A 171 -9.68 0.38 -3.66
CA ASP A 171 -10.59 -0.63 -3.13
C ASP A 171 -11.51 -1.10 -4.27
#